data_AF-Q4RDL8-F1
#
_entry.id   AF-Q4RDL8-F1
#
_cell.length_a   1.000
_cell.length_b   1.000
_cell.length_c   1.000
_cell.angle_alpha   90.00
_cell.angle_beta   90.00
_cell.angle_gamma   90.00
#
_symmetry.space_group_name_H-M   'P 1'
#
loop_
_entity.id
_entity.type
_entity.pdbx_description
1 polymer ?
#
loop_
_entity_poly.entity_id
_entity_poly.type
_entity_poly.pdbx_seq_one_letter_code
_entity_poly.pdbx_strand_id
1 'polypeptide(L)'
;TNVTMNQTRMRSSSSAATEFWQRRMLSMSGGIEELGSVRWELALCLLACWVFCYFSIWKGVRSSGKVAYFTAMFPYVMLLILLIRGLTLPGAFDGIYFYLYPSLEAL
;
A
#
# COMPACT_ATOMS: atom_id res chain seq x y z
N THR A 1 41.60 -25.27 -22.14
CA THR A 1 40.43 -25.76 -21.38
C THR A 1 39.29 -24.79 -21.60
N ASN A 2 38.28 -25.16 -22.39
CA ASN A 2 37.10 -24.32 -22.67
C ASN A 2 36.16 -24.34 -21.46
N VAL A 3 35.85 -23.16 -20.91
CA VAL A 3 34.87 -23.00 -19.83
C VAL A 3 33.58 -22.46 -20.43
N THR A 4 32.58 -23.32 -20.56
CA THR A 4 31.21 -22.97 -20.94
C THR A 4 30.49 -22.37 -19.72
N MET A 5 30.31 -21.05 -19.67
CA MET A 5 29.45 -20.38 -18.69
C MET A 5 27.98 -20.69 -19.01
N ASN A 6 27.38 -21.62 -18.26
CA ASN A 6 25.94 -21.84 -18.28
C ASN A 6 25.26 -20.72 -17.49
N GLN A 7 24.82 -19.67 -18.20
CA GLN A 7 24.10 -18.55 -17.61
C GLN A 7 22.66 -18.99 -17.32
N THR A 8 22.42 -19.52 -16.13
CA THR A 8 21.07 -19.65 -15.58
C THR A 8 20.47 -18.24 -15.52
N ARG A 9 19.62 -17.90 -16.48
CA ARG A 9 18.79 -16.69 -16.47
C ARG A 9 18.03 -16.67 -15.14
N MET A 10 18.49 -15.85 -14.19
CA MET A 10 17.70 -15.51 -13.02
C MET A 10 16.40 -14.89 -13.52
N ARG A 11 15.30 -15.66 -13.47
CA ARG A 11 13.95 -15.09 -13.58
C ARG A 11 13.86 -14.06 -12.45
N SER A 12 13.77 -12.80 -12.82
CA SER A 12 13.41 -11.70 -11.93
C SER A 12 12.14 -12.10 -11.17
N SER A 13 12.32 -12.52 -9.92
CA SER A 13 11.23 -12.99 -9.07
C SER A 13 10.50 -11.76 -8.55
N SER A 14 9.43 -11.35 -9.23
CA SER A 14 8.49 -10.38 -8.68
C SER A 14 7.89 -10.97 -7.40
N SER A 15 7.82 -10.18 -6.33
CA SER A 15 7.22 -10.65 -5.09
C SER A 15 5.76 -11.02 -5.32
N ALA A 16 5.27 -12.08 -4.66
CA ALA A 16 3.89 -12.53 -4.81
C ALA A 16 2.88 -11.41 -4.47
N ALA A 17 3.25 -10.50 -3.55
CA ALA A 17 2.46 -9.32 -3.22
C ALA A 17 2.40 -8.32 -4.39
N THR A 18 3.52 -8.08 -5.07
CA THR A 18 3.59 -7.19 -6.24
C THR A 18 2.76 -7.74 -7.40
N GLU A 19 2.89 -9.04 -7.71
CA GLU A 19 2.10 -9.70 -8.76
C GLU A 19 0.61 -9.71 -8.43
N PHE A 20 0.24 -9.97 -7.17
CA PHE A 20 -1.15 -9.90 -6.73
C PHE A 20 -1.72 -8.48 -6.83
N TRP A 21 -0.98 -7.47 -6.38
CA TRP A 21 -1.39 -6.08 -6.48
C TRP A 21 -1.62 -5.67 -7.95
N GLN A 22 -0.64 -5.93 -8.82
CA GLN A 22 -0.67 -5.49 -10.22
C GLN A 22 -1.69 -6.26 -11.06
N ARG A 23 -1.75 -7.59 -10.94
CA ARG A 23 -2.61 -8.42 -11.78
C ARG A 23 -4.01 -8.62 -11.22
N ARG A 24 -4.15 -8.71 -9.89
CA ARG A 24 -5.42 -9.07 -9.25
C ARG A 24 -6.16 -7.88 -8.67
N MET A 25 -5.48 -6.92 -8.04
CA MET A 25 -6.13 -5.74 -7.47
C MET A 25 -6.32 -4.65 -8.52
N LEU A 26 -5.25 -4.22 -9.19
CA LEU A 26 -5.29 -3.10 -10.14
C LEU A 26 -5.63 -3.54 -11.56
N SER A 27 -5.31 -4.78 -11.94
CA SER A 27 -5.49 -5.29 -13.31
C SER A 27 -5.00 -4.29 -14.36
N MET A 28 -3.71 -3.95 -14.28
CA MET A 28 -3.10 -2.93 -15.15
C MET A 28 -3.32 -3.30 -16.63
N SER A 29 -4.13 -2.49 -17.33
CA SER A 29 -4.30 -2.59 -18.78
C SER A 29 -3.01 -2.15 -19.48
N GLY A 30 -2.79 -2.64 -20.70
CA GLY A 30 -1.59 -2.34 -21.50
C GLY A 30 -1.40 -0.87 -21.86
N GLY A 31 -2.41 -0.01 -21.65
CA GLY A 31 -2.33 1.44 -21.87
C GLY A 31 -3.56 2.20 -21.34
N ILE A 32 -3.49 3.53 -21.33
CA ILE A 32 -4.60 4.44 -20.98
C ILE A 32 -5.71 4.43 -22.04
N GLU A 33 -5.38 4.07 -23.29
CA GLU A 33 -6.31 4.01 -24.42
C GLU A 33 -7.15 2.72 -24.45
N GLU A 34 -6.72 1.68 -23.72
CA GLU A 34 -7.42 0.41 -23.55
C GLU A 34 -8.02 0.38 -22.14
N LEU A 35 -9.08 1.16 -21.90
CA LEU A 35 -9.90 1.05 -20.70
C LEU A 35 -10.61 -0.31 -20.74
N GLY A 36 -9.94 -1.34 -20.23
CA GLY A 36 -10.50 -2.68 -20.12
C GLY A 36 -11.81 -2.71 -19.33
N SER A 37 -12.46 -3.88 -19.27
CA SER A 37 -13.76 -4.04 -18.60
C SER A 37 -13.73 -3.60 -17.14
N VAL A 38 -14.74 -2.82 -16.71
CA VAL A 38 -14.91 -2.41 -15.31
C VAL A 38 -15.05 -3.65 -14.41
N ARG A 39 -14.15 -3.78 -13.44
CA ARG A 39 -14.18 -4.89 -12.47
C ARG A 39 -15.27 -4.65 -11.44
N TRP A 40 -16.29 -5.51 -11.45
CA TRP A 40 -17.42 -5.44 -10.53
C TRP A 40 -17.02 -5.46 -9.05
N GLU A 41 -15.95 -6.18 -8.68
CA GLU A 41 -15.42 -6.18 -7.30
C GLU A 41 -14.99 -4.79 -6.83
N LEU A 42 -14.29 -4.03 -7.69
CA LEU A 42 -13.84 -2.67 -7.38
C LEU A 42 -15.02 -1.68 -7.42
N ALA A 43 -15.94 -1.84 -8.36
CA ALA A 43 -17.15 -1.03 -8.45
C ALA A 43 -18.03 -1.19 -7.20
N LEU A 44 -18.20 -2.44 -6.71
CA LEU A 44 -18.93 -2.72 -5.47
C LEU A 44 -18.22 -2.15 -4.24
N CYS A 45 -16.89 -2.27 -4.17
CA CYS A 45 -16.08 -1.66 -3.11
C CYS A 45 -16.26 -0.13 -3.08
N LEU A 46 -16.21 0.50 -4.24
CA LEU A 46 -16.43 1.94 -4.39
C LEU A 46 -17.85 2.34 -3.96
N LEU A 47 -18.86 1.61 -4.41
CA LEU A 47 -20.26 1.86 -4.05
C LEU A 47 -20.45 1.72 -2.53
N ALA A 48 -19.86 0.70 -1.91
CA ALA A 48 -19.91 0.52 -0.46
C ALA A 48 -19.26 1.68 0.30
N CYS A 49 -18.09 2.16 -0.15
CA CYS A 49 -17.43 3.34 0.43
C CYS A 49 -18.32 4.58 0.32
N TRP A 50 -18.94 4.80 -0.84
CA TRP A 50 -19.83 5.93 -1.09
C TRP A 50 -21.07 5.90 -0.19
N VAL A 51 -21.67 4.72 -0.03
CA VAL A 51 -22.79 4.49 0.90
C VAL A 51 -22.39 4.76 2.35
N PHE A 52 -21.20 4.33 2.78
CA PHE A 52 -20.69 4.62 4.13
C PHE A 52 -20.47 6.12 4.37
N CYS A 53 -19.89 6.83 3.40
CA CYS A 53 -19.74 8.28 3.45
C CYS A 53 -21.10 8.98 3.52
N TYR A 54 -22.06 8.55 2.71
CA TYR A 54 -23.42 9.10 2.76
C TYR A 54 -24.07 8.88 4.13
N PHE A 55 -24.01 7.66 4.68
CA PHE A 55 -24.53 7.38 6.02
C PHE A 55 -23.86 8.18 7.14
N SER A 56 -22.56 8.45 7.00
CA SER A 56 -21.80 9.27 7.96
C SER A 56 -22.36 10.70 8.01
N ILE A 57 -22.75 11.25 6.86
CA ILE A 57 -23.21 12.63 6.74
C ILE A 57 -24.73 12.76 6.98
N TRP A 58 -25.53 11.75 6.63
CA TRP A 58 -27.01 11.83 6.60
C TRP A 58 -27.63 12.16 7.97
N LYS A 59 -27.10 11.62 9.07
CA LYS A 59 -27.55 11.96 10.45
C LYS A 59 -26.98 13.28 10.99
N GLY A 60 -26.23 14.02 10.17
CA GLY A 60 -25.61 15.30 10.49
C GLY A 60 -24.20 15.18 11.10
N VAL A 61 -23.48 16.30 11.10
CA VAL A 61 -22.07 16.41 11.54
C VAL A 61 -21.84 16.00 13.00
N ARG A 62 -22.86 16.06 13.87
CA ARG A 62 -22.75 15.61 15.27
C ARG A 62 -22.65 14.09 15.41
N SER A 63 -23.24 13.33 14.47
CA SER A 63 -23.11 11.87 14.43
C SER A 63 -21.84 11.46 13.69
N SER A 64 -21.56 12.10 12.54
CA SER A 64 -20.31 11.91 11.79
C SER A 64 -19.09 12.20 12.65
N GLY A 65 -19.14 13.23 13.49
CA GLY A 65 -18.06 13.61 14.40
C GLY A 65 -17.69 12.50 15.38
N LYS A 66 -18.67 11.81 15.98
CA LYS A 66 -18.40 10.68 16.89
C LYS A 66 -17.61 9.56 16.22
N VAL A 67 -18.00 9.19 15.00
CA VAL A 67 -17.30 8.16 14.22
C VAL A 67 -15.93 8.67 13.79
N ALA A 68 -15.83 9.93 13.38
CA ALA A 68 -14.58 10.57 12.98
C ALA A 68 -13.56 10.63 14.12
N TYR A 69 -13.98 10.87 15.36
CA TYR A 69 -13.08 10.82 16.51
C TYR A 69 -12.43 9.43 16.68
N PHE A 70 -13.18 8.37 16.43
CA PHE A 70 -12.64 7.01 16.45
C PHE A 70 -11.68 6.75 15.28
N THR A 71 -12.09 7.10 14.06
CA THR A 71 -11.23 6.91 12.87
C THR A 71 -10.01 7.82 12.86
N ALA A 72 -10.05 8.98 13.51
CA ALA A 72 -8.90 9.86 13.65
C ALA A 72 -7.89 9.32 14.67
N MET A 73 -8.35 8.66 15.73
CA MET A 73 -7.48 8.04 16.74
C MET A 73 -6.82 6.75 16.23
N PHE A 74 -7.52 5.98 15.39
CA PHE A 74 -7.05 4.69 14.91
C PHE A 74 -5.66 4.74 14.22
N PRO A 75 -5.37 5.68 13.28
CA PRO A 75 -4.04 5.83 12.70
C PRO A 75 -2.95 6.07 13.73
N TYR A 76 -3.18 6.90 14.76
CA TYR A 76 -2.17 7.14 15.80
C TYR A 76 -1.86 5.88 16.61
N VAL A 77 -2.88 5.09 16.94
CA VAL A 77 -2.70 3.80 17.62
C VAL A 77 -1.96 2.80 16.73
N MET A 78 -2.34 2.70 15.45
CA MET A 78 -1.64 1.86 14.48
C MET A 78 -0.17 2.26 14.33
N LEU A 79 0.11 3.56 14.21
CA LEU A 79 1.48 4.10 14.13
C LEU A 79 2.28 3.76 15.38
N LEU A 80 1.69 3.88 16.58
CA LEU A 80 2.35 3.52 17.83
C LEU A 80 2.70 2.03 17.87
N ILE A 81 1.77 1.14 17.50
CA ILE A 81 2.00 -0.30 17.48
C ILE A 81 3.06 -0.67 16.43
N LEU A 82 2.96 -0.09 15.23
CA LEU A 82 3.92 -0.31 14.15
C LEU A 82 5.31 0.22 14.53
N LEU A 83 5.39 1.33 15.26
CA LEU A 83 6.66 1.86 15.76
C LEU A 83 7.30 0.91 16.77
N ILE A 84 6.54 0.47 17.79
CA ILE A 84 7.07 -0.47 18.80
C ILE A 84 7.51 -1.77 18.13
N ARG A 85 6.66 -2.35 17.26
CA ARG A 85 6.99 -3.59 16.54
C ARG A 85 8.19 -3.40 15.61
N GLY A 86 8.23 -2.30 14.88
CA GLY A 86 9.32 -1.93 13.98
C GLY A 86 10.66 -1.82 14.71
N LEU A 87 10.69 -1.15 15.87
CA LEU A 87 11.89 -1.03 16.71
C LEU A 87 12.31 -2.36 17.38
N THR A 88 11.37 -3.28 17.57
CA THR A 88 11.64 -4.61 18.14
C THR A 88 12.24 -5.57 17.10
N LEU A 89 12.14 -5.27 15.81
CA LEU A 89 12.76 -6.09 14.76
C LEU A 89 14.28 -5.84 14.70
N PRO A 90 15.10 -6.89 14.56
CA PRO A 90 16.53 -6.72 14.34
C PRO A 90 16.79 -5.97 13.02
N GLY A 91 17.64 -4.95 13.04
CA GLY A 91 17.93 -4.09 11.88
C GLY A 91 17.08 -2.82 11.77
N ALA A 92 16.24 -2.49 12.76
CA ALA A 92 15.46 -1.25 12.77
C ALA A 92 16.32 0.03 12.69
N PHE A 93 17.50 0.02 13.31
CA PHE A 93 18.42 1.16 13.33
C PHE A 93 19.00 1.47 11.95
N ASP A 94 19.22 0.46 11.08
CA ASP A 94 19.73 0.68 9.73
C ASP A 94 18.72 1.45 8.87
N GLY A 95 17.43 1.14 9.01
CA GLY A 95 16.36 1.87 8.35
C GLY A 95 16.25 3.32 8.84
N ILE A 96 16.42 3.56 10.14
CA ILE A 96 16.42 4.91 10.73
C ILE A 96 17.64 5.70 10.24
N TYR A 97 18.81 5.06 10.20
CA TYR A 97 20.04 5.68 9.71
C TYR A 97 19.91 6.06 8.24
N PHE A 98 19.39 5.16 7.39
CA PHE A 98 19.12 5.45 5.98
C PHE A 98 18.10 6.58 5.79
N TYR A 99 17.07 6.67 6.63
CA TYR A 99 16.07 7.74 6.55
C TYR A 99 16.61 9.11 6.98
N LEU A 100 17.46 9.16 8.02
CA LEU A 100 17.95 10.41 8.61
C LEU A 100 19.30 10.88 8.06
N TYR A 101 20.07 10.02 7.41
CA TYR A 101 21.39 10.40 6.89
C TYR A 101 21.22 11.31 5.67
N PRO A 102 21.62 12.59 5.75
CA PRO A 102 21.50 13.49 4.61
C PRO A 102 22.50 13.08 3.53
N SER A 103 22.00 12.72 2.34
CA SER A 103 22.84 12.58 1.16
C SER A 103 23.24 13.97 0.67
N LEU A 104 24.42 14.44 1.09
CA LEU A 104 24.99 15.73 0.66
C LEU A 104 25.30 15.78 -0.86
N GLU A 105 25.25 14.63 -1.54
CA GLU A 105 25.38 14.50 -3.00
C GLU A 105 24.12 14.93 -3.77
N ALA A 106 22.97 15.01 -3.10
CA ALA A 106 21.72 15.48 -3.70
C ALA A 106 21.56 17.01 -3.65
N LEU A 107 22.62 17.73 -3.25
CA LEU A 107 22.68 19.19 -3.20
C LEU A 107 23.47 19.75 -4.40
#